data_AF-A0A7J7SN16-F1
#
_entry.id   AF-A0A7J7SN16-F1
#
_cell.length_a   1.000
_cell.length_b   1.000
_cell.length_c   1.000
_cell.angle_alpha   90.00
_cell.angle_beta   90.00
_cell.angle_gamma   90.00
#
_symmetry.space_group_name_H-M   'P 1'
#
loop_
_entity.id
_entity.type
_entity.pdbx_description
1 polymer ?
#
loop_
_entity_poly.entity_id
_entity_poly.type
_entity_poly.pdbx_seq_one_letter_code
_entity_poly.pdbx_strand_id
1 'polypeptide(L)'
;MPSARPSLLAPPLSFCKPIRARKFGSLANQSLQAPVPPPPPLPPPPASAAAPPHVFGLEKSQLLREALEKAGPAPGSREDAKRLLKLHKDRFRSDLQWILFCADLPSLIQEGPQCGLVALWMAGTLLVPPSGIPLERLVHMAVEKGYTAQGEMFSVANMGRLAEEALGCQVELLRGGLGGPNKGRVLQHLVSGHPLLIPISYDEDFNHEPCRRKGHKAHWAVSTGVLLGVRGVPSPGYAEDPELPGLFHPVPSMPHQLPSLPEEGSLGAVYLLSKQGKSWHYQLWDYDQVQDSNLQLTDFSPSRAADGQEYVVPAGGVRAGLCGQALLLRPQDSSP
;
A
#
# COMPACT_ATOMS: atom_id res chain seq x y z
N MET A 1 -15.82 33.84 68.60
CA MET A 1 -16.01 34.84 69.67
C MET A 1 -15.23 36.09 69.28
N PRO A 2 -15.86 37.28 69.07
CA PRO A 2 -17.25 37.53 68.63
C PRO A 2 -17.41 37.01 67.17
N SER A 3 -17.94 37.64 66.09
CA SER A 3 -18.74 38.85 65.75
C SER A 3 -19.50 38.51 64.44
N ALA A 4 -20.62 39.09 63.97
CA ALA A 4 -21.32 40.39 64.07
C ALA A 4 -20.78 41.51 63.14
N ARG A 5 -21.53 42.23 62.26
CA ARG A 5 -22.96 42.65 62.08
C ARG A 5 -23.35 43.99 62.74
N PRO A 6 -24.42 44.71 62.30
CA PRO A 6 -25.48 44.39 61.30
C PRO A 6 -25.35 45.25 60.01
N SER A 7 -26.31 45.88 59.30
CA SER A 7 -27.78 46.12 59.47
C SER A 7 -28.46 46.70 58.21
N LEU A 8 -29.69 46.23 57.89
CA LEU A 8 -30.83 46.97 57.23
C LEU A 8 -30.64 47.44 55.75
N LEU A 9 -31.66 47.56 54.88
CA LEU A 9 -33.11 47.21 54.86
C LEU A 9 -33.60 47.03 53.40
N ALA A 10 -34.87 46.62 53.18
CA ALA A 10 -35.53 46.46 51.87
C ALA A 10 -37.07 46.66 52.00
N PRO A 11 -37.90 46.70 50.92
CA PRO A 11 -37.62 46.78 49.47
C PRO A 11 -38.00 48.18 48.89
N PRO A 12 -39.15 48.53 48.25
CA PRO A 12 -39.94 47.91 47.16
C PRO A 12 -40.35 48.81 45.95
N LEU A 13 -40.70 48.15 44.82
CA LEU A 13 -41.73 48.44 43.79
C LEU A 13 -42.16 49.90 43.43
N SER A 14 -42.14 50.27 42.13
CA SER A 14 -43.35 50.42 41.27
C SER A 14 -43.19 51.24 39.94
N PHE A 15 -43.60 50.65 38.80
CA PHE A 15 -44.28 51.19 37.58
C PHE A 15 -43.77 52.39 36.70
N CYS A 16 -43.65 52.07 35.39
CA CYS A 16 -44.14 52.77 34.16
C CYS A 16 -43.68 54.17 33.64
N LYS A 17 -43.05 54.14 32.43
CA LYS A 17 -43.32 54.89 31.15
C LYS A 17 -43.81 56.37 31.15
N PRO A 18 -43.17 57.22 30.31
CA PRO A 18 -43.83 57.82 29.12
C PRO A 18 -43.14 57.37 27.79
N ILE A 19 -43.70 57.32 26.57
CA ILE A 19 -44.62 58.15 25.74
C ILE A 19 -43.90 59.11 24.75
N ARG A 20 -43.53 58.53 23.59
CA ARG A 20 -43.80 58.96 22.19
C ARG A 20 -44.00 60.45 21.86
N ALA A 21 -43.22 60.95 20.89
CA ALA A 21 -43.57 62.08 20.03
C ALA A 21 -43.84 61.68 18.55
N ARG A 22 -44.58 62.53 17.84
CA ARG A 22 -44.93 62.56 16.39
C ARG A 22 -45.02 64.05 16.02
N LYS A 23 -44.90 64.55 14.79
CA LYS A 23 -44.64 64.06 13.41
C LYS A 23 -43.89 65.23 12.71
N PHE A 24 -43.19 65.05 11.59
CA PHE A 24 -43.60 65.37 10.20
C PHE A 24 -42.27 65.58 9.44
N GLY A 25 -42.13 65.37 8.12
CA GLY A 25 -43.06 64.85 7.13
C GLY A 25 -42.62 65.29 5.72
N SER A 26 -42.09 64.38 4.92
CA SER A 26 -41.74 64.63 3.51
C SER A 26 -42.24 63.49 2.64
N LEU A 27 -42.64 63.79 1.41
CA LEU A 27 -43.29 62.88 0.47
C LEU A 27 -42.32 62.50 -0.65
N ALA A 28 -42.04 61.21 -0.81
CA ALA A 28 -41.37 60.66 -1.98
C ALA A 28 -41.85 59.22 -2.27
N ASN A 29 -42.23 59.00 -3.52
CA ASN A 29 -42.57 57.75 -4.23
C ASN A 29 -42.69 56.43 -3.43
N GLN A 30 -43.89 55.85 -3.48
CA GLN A 30 -44.04 54.40 -3.39
C GLN A 30 -43.53 53.75 -4.69
N SER A 31 -42.74 52.69 -4.56
CA SER A 31 -42.53 51.70 -5.62
C SER A 31 -42.61 50.31 -4.99
N LEU A 32 -43.58 49.51 -5.45
CA LEU A 32 -43.82 48.16 -4.92
C LEU A 32 -42.92 47.15 -5.64
N GLN A 33 -41.64 47.09 -5.23
CA GLN A 33 -40.81 45.93 -5.54
C GLN A 33 -41.19 44.77 -4.62
N ALA A 34 -41.76 43.72 -5.19
CA ALA A 34 -41.94 42.46 -4.50
C ALA A 34 -40.56 41.82 -4.22
N PRO A 35 -40.36 41.15 -3.06
CA PRO A 35 -39.12 40.45 -2.79
C PRO A 35 -38.95 39.28 -3.76
N VAL A 36 -37.82 39.25 -4.47
CA VAL A 36 -37.43 38.12 -5.31
C VAL A 36 -37.23 36.89 -4.41
N PRO A 37 -37.83 35.73 -4.70
CA PRO A 37 -37.59 34.52 -3.91
C PRO A 37 -36.11 34.13 -3.98
N PRO A 38 -35.53 33.57 -2.91
CA PRO A 38 -34.15 33.07 -2.94
C PRO A 38 -34.03 32.00 -4.04
N PRO A 39 -32.85 31.90 -4.72
CA PRO A 39 -32.62 30.83 -5.68
C PRO A 39 -32.77 29.46 -4.99
N PRO A 40 -33.20 28.42 -5.72
CA PRO A 40 -33.25 27.07 -5.16
C PRO A 40 -31.85 26.66 -4.68
N PRO A 41 -31.75 25.83 -3.63
CA PRO A 41 -30.46 25.30 -3.19
C PRO A 41 -29.78 24.60 -4.37
N LEU A 42 -28.49 24.84 -4.54
CA LEU A 42 -27.69 24.13 -5.52
C LEU A 42 -27.85 22.62 -5.30
N PRO A 43 -27.90 21.81 -6.38
CA PRO A 43 -27.86 20.36 -6.21
C PRO A 43 -26.60 19.98 -5.42
N PRO A 44 -26.64 18.92 -4.60
CA PRO A 44 -25.42 18.44 -3.94
C PRO A 44 -24.34 18.22 -4.99
N PRO A 45 -23.06 18.53 -4.69
CA PRO A 45 -21.97 18.21 -5.61
C PRO A 45 -22.07 16.72 -5.98
N PRO A 46 -21.84 16.35 -7.25
CA PRO A 46 -21.90 14.94 -7.65
C PRO A 46 -21.00 14.14 -6.71
N ALA A 47 -21.57 13.12 -6.07
CA ALA A 47 -20.88 12.32 -5.07
C ALA A 47 -19.52 11.91 -5.65
N SER A 48 -18.44 12.30 -4.98
CA SER A 48 -17.10 12.25 -5.55
C SER A 48 -16.81 10.86 -6.08
N ALA A 49 -16.84 10.73 -7.41
CA ALA A 49 -16.47 9.49 -8.06
C ALA A 49 -15.06 9.18 -7.59
N ALA A 50 -14.85 7.95 -7.08
CA ALA A 50 -13.52 7.51 -6.66
C ALA A 50 -12.55 7.83 -7.81
N ALA A 51 -11.55 8.68 -7.53
CA ALA A 51 -10.69 9.19 -8.57
C ALA A 51 -10.10 8.01 -9.35
N PRO A 52 -10.02 8.06 -10.70
CA PRO A 52 -9.32 7.02 -11.44
C PRO A 52 -7.92 6.87 -10.83
N PRO A 53 -7.41 5.64 -10.69
CA PRO A 53 -6.14 5.40 -10.01
C PRO A 53 -5.07 6.33 -10.59
N HIS A 54 -4.23 6.94 -9.73
CA HIS A 54 -3.20 7.88 -10.16
C HIS A 54 -2.07 7.14 -10.91
N VAL A 55 -2.33 6.82 -12.17
CA VAL A 55 -1.38 6.18 -13.09
C VAL A 55 -0.43 7.24 -13.63
N PHE A 56 0.70 7.43 -12.95
CA PHE A 56 1.83 8.14 -13.55
C PHE A 56 2.29 7.39 -14.82
N GLY A 57 2.60 8.15 -15.88
CA GLY A 57 3.03 7.61 -17.20
C GLY A 57 1.98 7.65 -18.32
N LEU A 58 0.68 7.83 -18.05
CA LEU A 58 -0.38 7.78 -19.09
C LEU A 58 -0.26 8.78 -20.25
N GLU A 59 0.63 9.77 -20.16
CA GLU A 59 0.89 10.75 -21.23
C GLU A 59 1.68 10.16 -22.41
N LYS A 60 2.43 9.06 -22.22
CA LYS A 60 3.35 8.50 -23.22
C LYS A 60 2.85 7.25 -23.94
N SER A 61 1.87 6.53 -23.38
CA SER A 61 1.35 5.28 -23.95
C SER A 61 -0.17 5.31 -24.13
N GLN A 62 -0.60 5.77 -25.31
CA GLN A 62 -2.03 5.83 -25.68
C GLN A 62 -2.71 4.45 -25.65
N LEU A 63 -2.00 3.39 -26.07
CA LEU A 63 -2.54 2.02 -26.06
C LEU A 63 -2.73 1.47 -24.64
N LEU A 64 -1.79 1.74 -23.72
CA LEU A 64 -1.95 1.38 -22.30
C LEU A 64 -3.11 2.16 -21.66
N ARG A 65 -3.22 3.45 -22.00
CA ARG A 65 -4.31 4.32 -21.55
C ARG A 65 -5.68 3.83 -22.03
N GLU A 66 -5.84 3.53 -23.31
CA GLU A 66 -7.09 2.96 -23.84
C GLU A 66 -7.43 1.61 -23.21
N ALA A 67 -6.44 0.75 -22.96
CA ALA A 67 -6.66 -0.53 -22.31
C ALA A 67 -7.17 -0.35 -20.86
N LEU A 68 -6.70 0.68 -20.16
CA LEU A 68 -7.10 1.01 -18.78
C LEU A 68 -8.46 1.70 -18.70
N GLU A 69 -8.72 2.67 -19.58
CA GLU A 69 -10.02 3.31 -19.71
C GLU A 69 -11.11 2.29 -20.10
N LYS A 70 -10.75 1.20 -20.82
CA LYS A 70 -11.61 0.02 -21.07
C LYS A 70 -11.69 -0.97 -19.90
N ALA A 71 -10.68 -1.06 -19.03
CA ALA A 71 -10.67 -1.97 -17.88
C ALA A 71 -11.52 -1.46 -16.69
N GLY A 72 -11.80 -0.15 -16.64
CA GLY A 72 -12.54 0.49 -15.56
C GLY A 72 -11.66 0.89 -14.37
N PRO A 73 -12.26 1.35 -13.25
CA PRO A 73 -11.51 1.63 -12.04
C PRO A 73 -10.81 0.36 -11.55
N ALA A 74 -9.54 0.48 -11.15
CA ALA A 74 -8.79 -0.65 -10.62
C ALA A 74 -9.55 -1.27 -9.42
N PRO A 75 -9.78 -2.59 -9.40
CA PRO A 75 -10.47 -3.23 -8.29
C PRO A 75 -9.70 -2.98 -6.98
N GLY A 76 -10.45 -2.85 -5.88
CA GLY A 76 -9.87 -2.80 -4.55
C GLY A 76 -8.94 -3.99 -4.32
N SER A 77 -7.91 -3.82 -3.51
CA SER A 77 -6.82 -4.79 -3.42
C SER A 77 -7.32 -6.16 -2.92
N ARG A 78 -8.32 -6.14 -2.02
CA ARG A 78 -9.01 -7.34 -1.55
C ARG A 78 -9.88 -8.01 -2.63
N GLU A 79 -10.53 -7.26 -3.49
CA GLU A 79 -11.36 -7.76 -4.61
C GLU A 79 -10.48 -8.37 -5.72
N ASP A 80 -9.33 -7.74 -6.02
CA ASP A 80 -8.34 -8.26 -6.96
C ASP A 80 -7.75 -9.59 -6.45
N ALA A 81 -7.41 -9.66 -5.16
CA ALA A 81 -7.00 -10.88 -4.49
C ALA A 81 -8.10 -11.97 -4.50
N LYS A 82 -9.34 -11.63 -4.13
CA LYS A 82 -10.50 -12.56 -4.22
C LYS A 82 -10.68 -13.13 -5.63
N ARG A 83 -10.55 -12.31 -6.67
CA ARG A 83 -10.65 -12.76 -8.07
C ARG A 83 -9.50 -13.72 -8.41
N LEU A 84 -8.28 -13.41 -7.99
CA LEU A 84 -7.11 -14.27 -8.19
C LEU A 84 -7.27 -15.63 -7.49
N LEU A 85 -7.78 -15.66 -6.25
CA LEU A 85 -8.07 -16.89 -5.52
C LEU A 85 -9.18 -17.72 -6.21
N LYS A 86 -10.24 -17.08 -6.73
CA LYS A 86 -11.28 -17.76 -7.52
C LYS A 86 -10.73 -18.41 -8.79
N LEU A 87 -9.82 -17.75 -9.50
CA LEU A 87 -9.17 -18.25 -10.71
C LEU A 87 -8.18 -19.40 -10.43
N HIS A 88 -7.60 -19.44 -9.23
CA HIS A 88 -6.61 -20.45 -8.83
C HIS A 88 -7.13 -21.47 -7.80
N LYS A 89 -8.45 -21.56 -7.61
CA LYS A 89 -9.11 -22.46 -6.64
C LYS A 89 -8.58 -23.91 -6.72
N ASP A 90 -8.30 -24.40 -7.93
CA ASP A 90 -7.90 -25.79 -8.18
C ASP A 90 -6.42 -26.06 -7.85
N ARG A 91 -5.64 -25.02 -7.50
CA ARG A 91 -4.30 -25.14 -6.88
C ARG A 91 -4.40 -25.37 -5.36
N PHE A 92 -5.55 -25.12 -4.73
CA PHE A 92 -5.70 -25.21 -3.29
C PHE A 92 -6.08 -26.61 -2.82
N ARG A 93 -5.25 -27.16 -1.95
CA ARG A 93 -5.52 -28.41 -1.22
C ARG A 93 -6.79 -28.29 -0.38
N SER A 94 -7.68 -29.27 -0.52
CA SER A 94 -8.95 -29.40 0.21
C SER A 94 -8.80 -29.96 1.63
N ASP A 95 -7.61 -30.45 2.02
CA ASP A 95 -7.30 -30.83 3.40
C ASP A 95 -6.78 -29.66 4.27
N LEU A 96 -6.79 -28.44 3.71
CA LEU A 96 -6.38 -27.21 4.38
C LEU A 96 -7.52 -26.17 4.35
N GLN A 97 -7.63 -25.42 5.45
CA GLN A 97 -8.33 -24.14 5.51
C GLN A 97 -7.32 -23.02 5.18
N TRP A 98 -7.78 -21.96 4.54
CA TRP A 98 -6.91 -20.92 3.98
C TRP A 98 -7.16 -19.59 4.68
N ILE A 99 -6.13 -18.91 5.14
CA ILE A 99 -6.24 -17.60 5.78
C ILE A 99 -5.53 -16.56 4.91
N LEU A 100 -6.26 -15.55 4.43
CA LEU A 100 -5.70 -14.42 3.68
C LEU A 100 -5.44 -13.22 4.59
N PHE A 101 -4.21 -12.74 4.56
CA PHE A 101 -3.81 -11.42 5.03
C PHE A 101 -3.44 -10.59 3.80
N CYS A 102 -3.94 -9.36 3.70
CA CYS A 102 -3.70 -8.46 2.56
C CYS A 102 -3.88 -7.01 3.02
N ALA A 103 -2.87 -6.17 2.81
CA ALA A 103 -2.99 -4.71 2.93
C ALA A 103 -3.34 -4.08 1.57
N ASP A 104 -4.06 -2.96 1.57
CA ASP A 104 -4.56 -2.32 0.35
C ASP A 104 -3.48 -1.51 -0.39
N LEU A 105 -2.80 -2.19 -1.32
CA LEU A 105 -1.74 -1.61 -2.15
C LEU A 105 -2.28 -1.11 -3.52
N PRO A 106 -2.00 0.13 -3.97
CA PRO A 106 -2.27 0.55 -5.34
C PRO A 106 -1.35 -0.16 -6.34
N SER A 107 -1.78 -0.23 -7.60
CA SER A 107 -0.96 -0.74 -8.71
C SER A 107 -0.43 0.43 -9.54
N LEU A 108 0.85 0.39 -9.90
CA LEU A 108 1.50 1.35 -10.80
C LEU A 108 2.33 0.58 -11.84
N ILE A 109 2.15 0.89 -13.12
CA ILE A 109 2.99 0.34 -14.19
C ILE A 109 4.23 1.21 -14.35
N GLN A 110 5.38 0.56 -14.47
CA GLN A 110 6.66 1.21 -14.75
C GLN A 110 6.74 1.61 -16.22
N GLU A 111 7.36 2.75 -16.50
CA GLU A 111 7.94 3.03 -17.81
C GLU A 111 9.46 2.89 -17.72
N GLY A 112 10.08 2.29 -18.75
CA GLY A 112 11.50 1.96 -18.72
C GLY A 112 11.86 0.98 -17.60
N PRO A 113 13.11 0.99 -17.10
CA PRO A 113 13.63 -0.12 -16.29
C PRO A 113 13.51 0.11 -14.76
N GLN A 114 12.53 0.91 -14.32
CA GLN A 114 12.41 1.44 -12.96
C GLN A 114 11.77 0.50 -11.90
N CYS A 115 11.76 -0.82 -12.14
CA CYS A 115 10.99 -1.81 -11.37
C CYS A 115 11.12 -1.71 -9.84
N GLY A 116 12.35 -1.52 -9.34
CA GLY A 116 12.61 -1.42 -7.91
C GLY A 116 12.06 -0.15 -7.27
N LEU A 117 12.13 0.97 -8.00
CA LEU A 117 11.64 2.26 -7.53
C LEU A 117 10.11 2.31 -7.56
N VAL A 118 9.48 1.63 -8.53
CA VAL A 118 8.03 1.44 -8.60
C VAL A 118 7.53 0.51 -7.49
N ALA A 119 8.24 -0.59 -7.19
CA ALA A 119 7.91 -1.45 -6.05
C ALA A 119 8.07 -0.72 -4.70
N LEU A 120 9.13 0.09 -4.53
CA LEU A 120 9.32 0.96 -3.37
C LEU A 120 8.22 2.04 -3.28
N TRP A 121 7.81 2.64 -4.40
CA TRP A 121 6.73 3.62 -4.44
C TRP A 121 5.40 3.01 -3.99
N MET A 122 5.05 1.82 -4.50
CA MET A 122 3.88 1.07 -4.03
C MET A 122 3.98 0.84 -2.51
N ALA A 123 5.09 0.28 -2.02
CA ALA A 123 5.29 0.04 -0.58
C ALA A 123 5.14 1.31 0.26
N GLY A 124 5.63 2.45 -0.22
CA GLY A 124 5.52 3.75 0.43
C GLY A 124 4.10 4.17 0.79
N THR A 125 3.09 3.72 0.03
CA THR A 125 1.67 4.02 0.32
C THR A 125 1.11 3.31 1.56
N LEU A 126 1.82 2.30 2.08
CA LEU A 126 1.53 1.65 3.37
C LEU A 126 2.41 2.17 4.52
N LEU A 127 3.31 3.11 4.24
CA LEU A 127 4.36 3.58 5.17
C LEU A 127 4.27 5.08 5.48
N VAL A 128 3.73 5.87 4.55
CA VAL A 128 3.72 7.35 4.57
C VAL A 128 2.26 7.85 4.48
N PRO A 129 1.90 8.98 5.14
CA PRO A 129 0.58 9.59 4.99
C PRO A 129 0.20 9.90 3.52
N PRO A 130 -1.11 10.04 3.20
CA PRO A 130 -1.61 9.99 1.81
C PRO A 130 -1.03 11.00 0.80
N SER A 131 -0.39 12.07 1.25
CA SER A 131 0.38 13.00 0.40
C SER A 131 1.76 12.43 0.04
N GLY A 132 1.80 11.19 -0.47
CA GLY A 132 3.01 10.41 -0.69
C GLY A 132 3.99 11.02 -1.70
N ILE A 133 5.23 10.53 -1.69
CA ILE A 133 6.31 11.03 -2.55
C ILE A 133 6.09 10.60 -4.01
N PRO A 134 6.18 11.51 -5.01
CA PRO A 134 6.14 11.16 -6.43
C PRO A 134 7.28 10.22 -6.85
N LEU A 135 7.02 9.31 -7.79
CA LEU A 135 8.02 8.36 -8.30
C LEU A 135 9.26 9.08 -8.84
N GLU A 136 9.08 10.22 -9.52
CA GLU A 136 10.12 11.05 -10.11
C GLU A 136 11.13 11.51 -9.04
N ARG A 137 10.66 11.78 -7.81
CA ARG A 137 11.52 12.18 -6.69
C ARG A 137 12.31 10.99 -6.14
N LEU A 138 11.72 9.79 -6.09
CA LEU A 138 12.46 8.56 -5.75
C LEU A 138 13.55 8.25 -6.80
N VAL A 139 13.24 8.44 -8.09
CA VAL A 139 14.21 8.30 -9.19
C VAL A 139 15.32 9.33 -9.08
N HIS A 140 14.99 10.62 -8.88
CA HIS A 140 15.99 11.67 -8.71
C HIS A 140 16.91 11.39 -7.53
N MET A 141 16.37 11.06 -6.36
CA MET A 141 17.17 10.73 -5.18
C MET A 141 18.04 9.49 -5.41
N ALA A 142 17.55 8.46 -6.10
CA ALA A 142 18.35 7.28 -6.42
C ALA A 142 19.54 7.58 -7.37
N VAL A 143 19.36 8.50 -8.32
CA VAL A 143 20.42 8.94 -9.25
C VAL A 143 21.42 9.87 -8.56
N GLU A 144 20.92 10.88 -7.84
CA GLU A 144 21.73 11.85 -7.09
C GLU A 144 22.65 11.20 -6.05
N LYS A 145 22.19 10.12 -5.41
CA LYS A 145 22.96 9.32 -4.44
C LYS A 145 23.90 8.30 -5.09
N GLY A 146 23.93 8.22 -6.43
CA GLY A 146 24.72 7.22 -7.16
C GLY A 146 24.28 5.77 -6.89
N TYR A 147 23.00 5.55 -6.60
CA TYR A 147 22.45 4.19 -6.37
C TYR A 147 21.97 3.54 -7.66
N THR A 148 21.71 4.33 -8.70
CA THR A 148 21.36 3.92 -10.07
C THR A 148 21.77 5.02 -11.06
N ALA A 149 21.92 4.70 -12.35
CA ALA A 149 22.10 5.71 -13.41
C ALA A 149 20.78 5.99 -14.17
N GLN A 150 19.94 4.97 -14.38
CA GLN A 150 18.71 5.01 -15.18
C GLN A 150 17.44 4.49 -14.47
N GLY A 151 17.55 4.07 -13.20
CA GLY A 151 16.42 3.58 -12.37
C GLY A 151 16.48 2.11 -11.97
N GLU A 152 17.43 1.33 -12.53
CA GLU A 152 17.66 -0.07 -12.15
C GLU A 152 18.44 -0.17 -10.84
N MET A 153 17.92 -0.95 -9.88
CA MET A 153 18.52 -1.10 -8.55
C MET A 153 19.11 -2.50 -8.36
N PHE A 154 20.44 -2.60 -8.32
CA PHE A 154 21.17 -3.86 -8.12
C PHE A 154 21.70 -4.06 -6.69
N SER A 155 21.27 -3.25 -5.73
CA SER A 155 21.70 -3.32 -4.33
C SER A 155 20.51 -3.17 -3.37
N VAL A 156 20.19 -4.23 -2.62
CA VAL A 156 19.13 -4.19 -1.61
C VAL A 156 19.50 -3.24 -0.46
N ALA A 157 20.80 -3.11 -0.15
CA ALA A 157 21.28 -2.13 0.83
C ALA A 157 21.09 -0.66 0.36
N ASN A 158 21.23 -0.38 -0.94
CA ASN A 158 20.97 0.96 -1.47
C ASN A 158 19.46 1.26 -1.51
N MET A 159 18.64 0.26 -1.90
CA MET A 159 17.18 0.36 -1.80
C MET A 159 16.72 0.65 -0.37
N GLY A 160 17.36 0.02 0.63
CA GLY A 160 17.07 0.25 2.04
C GLY A 160 17.31 1.70 2.46
N ARG A 161 18.51 2.23 2.20
CA ARG A 161 18.84 3.64 2.50
C ARG A 161 17.91 4.63 1.79
N LEU A 162 17.53 4.34 0.54
CA LEU A 162 16.59 5.16 -0.20
C LEU A 162 15.19 5.14 0.44
N ALA A 163 14.75 3.99 0.95
CA ALA A 163 13.49 3.87 1.69
C ALA A 163 13.54 4.61 3.04
N GLU A 164 14.64 4.51 3.79
CA GLU A 164 14.87 5.27 5.04
C GLU A 164 14.83 6.79 4.76
N GLU A 165 15.65 7.27 3.82
CA GLU A 165 15.83 8.71 3.58
C GLU A 165 14.64 9.37 2.86
N ALA A 166 14.00 8.67 1.91
CA ALA A 166 12.84 9.23 1.22
C ALA A 166 11.55 9.08 2.03
N LEU A 167 11.24 7.86 2.50
CA LEU A 167 9.92 7.56 3.09
C LEU A 167 9.87 7.81 4.60
N GLY A 168 11.01 7.98 5.28
CA GLY A 168 11.06 8.07 6.74
C GLY A 168 10.55 6.78 7.42
N CYS A 169 10.82 5.63 6.80
CA CYS A 169 10.36 4.32 7.27
C CYS A 169 11.48 3.55 7.99
N GLN A 170 11.12 2.60 8.87
CA GLN A 170 12.08 1.68 9.48
C GLN A 170 12.40 0.57 8.50
N VAL A 171 13.69 0.25 8.34
CA VAL A 171 14.15 -0.72 7.34
C VAL A 171 14.99 -1.83 7.98
N GLU A 172 14.64 -3.06 7.69
CA GLU A 172 15.34 -4.26 8.15
C GLU A 172 15.79 -5.09 6.94
N LEU A 173 17.11 -5.09 6.71
CA LEU A 173 17.74 -5.84 5.62
C LEU A 173 17.94 -7.32 6.01
N LEU A 174 17.15 -8.19 5.38
CA LEU A 174 17.34 -9.63 5.48
C LEU A 174 18.54 -10.09 4.64
N ARG A 175 19.24 -11.12 5.14
CA ARG A 175 20.36 -11.79 4.48
C ARG A 175 20.24 -13.31 4.69
N GLY A 176 20.68 -14.09 3.71
CA GLY A 176 20.61 -15.57 3.75
C GLY A 176 19.35 -16.16 3.11
N GLY A 177 18.57 -15.36 2.38
CA GLY A 177 17.29 -15.77 1.77
C GLY A 177 16.10 -15.58 2.71
N LEU A 178 14.94 -16.06 2.28
CA LEU A 178 13.66 -15.92 2.99
C LEU A 178 13.34 -17.10 3.93
N GLY A 179 14.14 -18.18 3.89
CA GLY A 179 13.92 -19.42 4.63
C GLY A 179 14.50 -19.43 6.04
N GLY A 180 14.40 -20.58 6.71
CA GLY A 180 14.97 -20.85 8.03
C GLY A 180 14.66 -19.74 9.04
N PRO A 181 15.68 -19.08 9.64
CA PRO A 181 15.47 -18.05 10.67
C PRO A 181 14.75 -16.79 10.15
N ASN A 182 14.67 -16.59 8.83
CA ASN A 182 13.97 -15.45 8.25
C ASN A 182 12.49 -15.76 7.95
N LYS A 183 12.08 -17.03 7.83
CA LYS A 183 10.71 -17.43 7.44
C LYS A 183 9.66 -16.92 8.43
N GLY A 184 9.89 -17.13 9.73
CA GLY A 184 9.02 -16.59 10.79
C GLY A 184 8.93 -15.05 10.78
N ARG A 185 10.05 -14.35 10.59
CA ARG A 185 10.13 -12.87 10.55
C ARG A 185 9.34 -12.30 9.38
N VAL A 186 9.53 -12.88 8.18
CA VAL A 186 8.81 -12.50 6.95
C VAL A 186 7.30 -12.68 7.11
N LEU A 187 6.86 -13.84 7.62
CA LEU A 187 5.43 -14.14 7.74
C LEU A 187 4.76 -13.29 8.82
N GLN A 188 5.40 -13.07 9.96
CA GLN A 188 4.90 -12.16 10.99
C GLN A 188 4.78 -10.71 10.47
N HIS A 189 5.75 -10.25 9.68
CA HIS A 189 5.75 -8.91 9.09
C HIS A 189 4.58 -8.71 8.10
N LEU A 190 4.35 -9.68 7.20
CA LEU A 190 3.25 -9.66 6.24
C LEU A 190 1.87 -9.79 6.91
N VAL A 191 1.73 -10.63 7.94
CA VAL A 191 0.49 -10.70 8.75
C VAL A 191 0.21 -9.37 9.46
N SER A 192 1.25 -8.63 9.85
CA SER A 192 1.10 -7.27 10.41
C SER A 192 0.73 -6.21 9.36
N GLY A 193 0.52 -6.58 8.09
CA GLY A 193 0.17 -5.67 7.00
C GLY A 193 1.33 -4.84 6.45
N HIS A 194 2.58 -5.10 6.88
CA HIS A 194 3.74 -4.34 6.48
C HIS A 194 4.33 -4.83 5.13
N PRO A 195 4.79 -3.92 4.24
CA PRO A 195 5.31 -4.28 2.93
C PRO A 195 6.74 -4.85 2.98
N LEU A 196 6.94 -5.93 2.23
CA LEU A 196 8.21 -6.60 2.00
C LEU A 196 8.67 -6.36 0.55
N LEU A 197 9.87 -5.80 0.34
CA LEU A 197 10.49 -5.70 -0.99
C LEU A 197 11.43 -6.88 -1.24
N ILE A 198 11.21 -7.60 -2.34
CA ILE A 198 11.99 -8.77 -2.73
C ILE A 198 12.54 -8.57 -4.15
N PRO A 199 13.87 -8.63 -4.35
CA PRO A 199 14.42 -8.88 -5.68
C PRO A 199 14.22 -10.37 -6.01
N ILE A 200 13.65 -10.64 -7.17
CA ILE A 200 13.36 -11.98 -7.69
C ILE A 200 13.81 -12.06 -9.15
N SER A 201 14.12 -13.25 -9.66
CA SER A 201 14.27 -13.45 -11.11
C SER A 201 12.91 -13.70 -11.72
N TYR A 202 12.23 -12.61 -12.09
CA TYR A 202 11.11 -12.68 -13.00
C TYR A 202 11.64 -12.68 -14.45
N ASP A 203 11.77 -13.87 -15.04
CA ASP A 203 11.92 -13.96 -16.48
C ASP A 203 10.56 -14.20 -17.14
N GLU A 204 10.38 -13.44 -18.20
CA GLU A 204 9.18 -13.24 -18.98
C GLU A 204 9.04 -14.37 -20.00
N ASP A 205 8.76 -15.57 -19.49
CA ASP A 205 7.87 -16.49 -20.18
C ASP A 205 6.40 -16.02 -19.99
N PHE A 206 5.49 -16.55 -20.80
CA PHE A 206 4.14 -16.02 -21.05
C PHE A 206 3.16 -15.95 -19.85
N ASN A 207 3.53 -16.37 -18.62
CA ASN A 207 2.53 -16.79 -17.62
C ASN A 207 2.44 -16.06 -16.27
N HIS A 208 3.40 -15.20 -15.84
CA HIS A 208 3.29 -14.49 -14.54
C HIS A 208 4.09 -15.09 -13.35
N GLU A 209 4.79 -16.22 -13.53
CA GLU A 209 5.39 -17.00 -12.41
C GLU A 209 6.92 -16.86 -12.21
N PRO A 210 7.46 -16.98 -10.98
CA PRO A 210 8.90 -16.81 -10.69
C PRO A 210 9.75 -17.95 -11.28
N CYS A 211 10.94 -17.64 -11.80
CA CYS A 211 11.78 -18.60 -12.52
C CYS A 211 13.20 -18.73 -11.96
N ARG A 212 13.92 -19.80 -12.36
CA ARG A 212 15.34 -20.05 -12.02
C ARG A 212 16.28 -19.76 -13.20
N ARG A 213 16.46 -18.48 -13.58
CA ARG A 213 17.39 -18.03 -14.66
C ARG A 213 18.54 -17.13 -14.16
N LYS A 214 19.21 -17.53 -13.08
CA LYS A 214 20.42 -16.95 -12.45
C LYS A 214 20.45 -15.44 -12.12
N GLY A 215 19.35 -14.73 -12.27
CA GLY A 215 19.26 -13.27 -12.10
C GLY A 215 19.42 -12.44 -13.38
N HIS A 216 19.52 -13.07 -14.56
CA HIS A 216 19.64 -12.33 -15.82
C HIS A 216 18.45 -11.36 -16.04
N LYS A 217 17.22 -11.80 -15.75
CA LYS A 217 16.05 -10.92 -15.58
C LYS A 217 15.68 -10.76 -14.09
N ALA A 218 16.63 -10.26 -13.29
CA ALA A 218 16.31 -9.73 -11.97
C ALA A 218 15.29 -8.58 -12.09
N HIS A 219 14.24 -8.66 -11.28
CA HIS A 219 13.13 -7.72 -11.18
C HIS A 219 12.77 -7.55 -9.70
N TRP A 220 12.10 -6.45 -9.36
CA TRP A 220 11.67 -6.19 -7.99
C TRP A 220 10.16 -6.37 -7.83
N ALA A 221 9.76 -7.03 -6.76
CA ALA A 221 8.38 -7.16 -6.34
C ALA A 221 8.18 -6.60 -4.93
N VAL A 222 6.94 -6.20 -4.65
CA VAL A 222 6.45 -5.86 -3.32
C VAL A 222 5.41 -6.89 -2.91
N SER A 223 5.57 -7.50 -1.74
CA SER A 223 4.59 -8.39 -1.13
C SER A 223 3.90 -7.65 0.02
N THR A 224 2.57 -7.64 0.02
CA THR A 224 1.71 -6.93 1.00
C THR A 224 0.64 -7.83 1.60
N GLY A 225 0.74 -9.13 1.33
CA GLY A 225 -0.17 -10.13 1.85
C GLY A 225 0.45 -11.52 1.80
N VAL A 226 -0.16 -12.42 2.55
CA VAL A 226 0.20 -13.83 2.61
C VAL A 226 -1.08 -14.66 2.72
N LEU A 227 -1.12 -15.76 1.96
CA LEU A 227 -2.15 -16.78 2.05
C LEU A 227 -1.54 -18.00 2.76
N LEU A 228 -2.08 -18.32 3.94
CA LEU A 228 -1.62 -19.44 4.76
C LEU A 228 -2.61 -20.60 4.70
N GLY A 229 -2.18 -21.74 4.15
CA GLY A 229 -2.90 -23.00 4.20
C GLY A 229 -2.59 -23.73 5.51
N VAL A 230 -3.58 -23.86 6.38
CA VAL A 230 -3.48 -24.44 7.74
C VAL A 230 -4.49 -25.57 7.93
N ARG A 231 -4.20 -26.50 8.85
CA ARG A 231 -5.10 -27.64 9.15
C ARG A 231 -6.31 -27.28 10.01
N GLY A 232 -6.29 -26.10 10.63
CA GLY A 232 -7.36 -25.57 11.46
C GLY A 232 -7.13 -24.08 11.69
N VAL A 233 -8.14 -23.26 11.47
CA VAL A 233 -8.09 -21.83 11.75
C VAL A 233 -8.18 -21.60 13.26
N PRO A 234 -7.29 -20.78 13.87
CA PRO A 234 -7.42 -20.41 15.27
C PRO A 234 -8.74 -19.67 15.50
N SER A 235 -9.49 -20.02 16.54
CA SER A 235 -10.61 -19.21 17.01
C SER A 235 -10.33 -18.70 18.42
N PRO A 236 -10.67 -17.43 18.75
CA PRO A 236 -11.35 -16.42 17.94
C PRO A 236 -10.40 -15.61 17.02
N GLY A 237 -10.98 -14.79 16.13
CA GLY A 237 -10.27 -13.74 15.40
C GLY A 237 -10.43 -13.72 13.88
N TYR A 238 -10.99 -14.79 13.30
CA TYR A 238 -11.16 -14.96 11.85
C TYR A 238 -12.62 -15.18 11.46
N ALA A 239 -12.99 -14.74 10.26
CA ALA A 239 -14.30 -14.98 9.65
C ALA A 239 -14.13 -15.60 8.25
N GLU A 240 -15.01 -16.53 7.90
CA GLU A 240 -15.04 -17.19 6.59
C GLU A 240 -15.53 -16.22 5.49
N ASP A 241 -15.03 -16.39 4.27
CA ASP A 241 -15.42 -15.58 3.12
C ASP A 241 -16.79 -16.04 2.57
N PRO A 242 -17.81 -15.17 2.48
CA PRO A 242 -19.14 -15.54 2.02
C PRO A 242 -19.19 -16.02 0.56
N GLU A 243 -18.12 -15.83 -0.22
CA GLU A 243 -18.02 -16.23 -1.63
C GLU A 243 -17.03 -17.38 -1.87
N LEU A 244 -16.25 -17.77 -0.85
CA LEU A 244 -15.17 -18.75 -0.95
C LEU A 244 -15.12 -19.62 0.33
N PRO A 245 -15.91 -20.70 0.41
CA PRO A 245 -15.86 -21.64 1.52
C PRO A 245 -14.44 -22.19 1.74
N GLY A 246 -14.03 -22.28 3.01
CA GLY A 246 -12.68 -22.65 3.41
C GLY A 246 -11.64 -21.52 3.35
N LEU A 247 -11.97 -20.34 2.81
CA LEU A 247 -11.15 -19.13 2.90
C LEU A 247 -11.60 -18.27 4.10
N PHE A 248 -10.64 -17.77 4.86
CA PHE A 248 -10.83 -16.98 6.06
C PHE A 248 -10.02 -15.68 6.00
N HIS A 249 -10.51 -14.65 6.69
CA HIS A 249 -9.87 -13.35 6.81
C HIS A 249 -9.81 -12.93 8.29
N PRO A 250 -8.78 -12.20 8.73
CA PRO A 250 -8.77 -11.61 10.06
C PRO A 250 -9.94 -10.62 10.21
N VAL A 251 -10.64 -10.66 11.34
CA VAL A 251 -11.74 -9.75 11.63
C VAL A 251 -11.16 -8.39 12.08
N PRO A 252 -11.48 -7.28 11.40
CA PRO A 252 -11.01 -5.96 11.82
C PRO A 252 -11.38 -5.64 13.27
N SER A 253 -10.49 -4.96 13.99
CA SER A 253 -10.62 -4.59 15.41
C SER A 253 -10.71 -5.75 16.41
N MET A 254 -10.60 -7.02 15.99
CA MET A 254 -10.47 -8.16 16.90
C MET A 254 -9.00 -8.56 17.05
N PRO A 255 -8.51 -8.78 18.29
CA PRO A 255 -7.22 -9.43 18.49
C PRO A 255 -7.33 -10.88 18.01
N HIS A 256 -6.57 -11.22 16.97
CA HIS A 256 -6.50 -12.55 16.39
C HIS A 256 -5.17 -13.19 16.77
N GLN A 257 -5.20 -14.44 17.21
CA GLN A 257 -3.98 -15.21 17.44
C GLN A 257 -3.39 -15.58 16.07
N LEU A 258 -2.13 -15.18 15.83
CA LEU A 258 -1.33 -15.66 14.70
C LEU A 258 -1.49 -17.18 14.58
N PRO A 259 -1.91 -17.72 13.41
CA PRO A 259 -1.93 -19.15 13.21
C PRO A 259 -0.53 -19.72 13.38
N SER A 260 -0.42 -20.94 13.92
CA SER A 260 0.82 -21.69 13.96
C SER A 260 1.40 -21.75 12.54
N LEU A 261 2.44 -20.94 12.29
CA LEU A 261 2.99 -20.77 10.95
C LEU A 261 3.48 -22.12 10.44
N PRO A 262 3.28 -22.45 9.15
CA PRO A 262 3.81 -23.69 8.58
C PRO A 262 5.32 -23.78 8.73
N GLU A 263 5.78 -24.58 9.68
CA GLU A 263 7.20 -24.92 9.88
C GLU A 263 7.76 -25.60 8.62
N GLU A 264 9.08 -25.53 8.42
CA GLU A 264 9.73 -26.17 7.27
C GLU A 264 9.56 -27.71 7.36
N GLY A 265 8.92 -28.30 6.34
CA GLY A 265 8.52 -29.72 6.34
C GLY A 265 7.13 -30.00 6.95
N SER A 266 6.42 -28.99 7.45
CA SER A 266 5.02 -29.15 7.88
C SER A 266 4.07 -29.32 6.68
N LEU A 267 2.89 -29.90 6.92
CA LEU A 267 1.89 -30.18 5.88
C LEU A 267 1.01 -28.97 5.50
N GLY A 268 1.35 -27.76 5.94
CA GLY A 268 0.68 -26.52 5.52
C GLY A 268 1.08 -26.06 4.11
N ALA A 269 0.71 -24.84 3.75
CA ALA A 269 1.13 -24.17 2.52
C ALA A 269 1.25 -22.65 2.73
N VAL A 270 2.10 -21.99 1.97
CA VAL A 270 2.36 -20.54 2.09
C VAL A 270 2.50 -19.93 0.69
N TYR A 271 1.69 -18.92 0.39
CA TYR A 271 1.80 -18.13 -0.83
C TYR A 271 1.94 -16.64 -0.52
N LEU A 272 2.82 -15.96 -1.24
CA LEU A 272 3.02 -14.51 -1.16
C LEU A 272 2.12 -13.80 -2.16
N LEU A 273 1.29 -12.88 -1.66
CA LEU A 273 0.46 -12.01 -2.48
C LEU A 273 1.26 -10.75 -2.84
N SER A 274 1.59 -10.58 -4.12
CA SER A 274 2.63 -9.64 -4.56
C SER A 274 2.25 -8.82 -5.80
N LYS A 275 2.77 -7.58 -5.88
CA LYS A 275 2.69 -6.70 -7.06
C LYS A 275 4.08 -6.34 -7.58
N GLN A 276 4.14 -5.95 -8.86
CA GLN A 276 5.37 -5.64 -9.58
C GLN A 276 5.06 -4.74 -10.78
N GLY A 277 6.04 -3.98 -11.27
CA GLY A 277 5.83 -2.84 -12.18
C GLY A 277 5.31 -3.16 -13.59
N LYS A 278 5.16 -4.44 -13.98
CA LYS A 278 4.58 -4.86 -15.27
C LYS A 278 3.13 -5.32 -15.19
N SER A 279 2.50 -5.41 -14.01
CA SER A 279 1.13 -5.93 -13.86
C SER A 279 0.22 -5.05 -13.01
N TRP A 280 -1.03 -4.92 -13.44
CA TRP A 280 -2.12 -4.30 -12.68
C TRP A 280 -2.62 -5.16 -11.52
N HIS A 281 -2.46 -6.47 -11.63
CA HIS A 281 -3.07 -7.45 -10.75
C HIS A 281 -2.05 -8.10 -9.82
N TYR A 282 -2.48 -8.41 -8.60
CA TYR A 282 -1.74 -9.28 -7.72
C TYR A 282 -1.36 -10.59 -8.41
N GLN A 283 -0.16 -11.07 -8.09
CA GLN A 283 0.28 -12.42 -8.38
C GLN A 283 0.33 -13.22 -7.07
N LEU A 284 0.03 -14.52 -7.15
CA LEU A 284 0.06 -15.44 -6.02
C LEU A 284 1.20 -16.42 -6.26
N TRP A 285 2.32 -16.22 -5.58
CA TRP A 285 3.53 -17.02 -5.77
C TRP A 285 3.77 -17.93 -4.58
N ASP A 286 4.23 -19.15 -4.85
CA ASP A 286 4.62 -20.11 -3.80
C ASP A 286 5.85 -19.58 -3.03
N TYR A 287 5.82 -19.66 -1.70
CA TYR A 287 6.87 -19.08 -0.86
C TYR A 287 8.25 -19.66 -1.15
N ASP A 288 8.33 -20.98 -1.32
CA ASP A 288 9.60 -21.68 -1.49
C ASP A 288 10.14 -21.46 -2.91
N GLN A 289 9.26 -21.28 -3.91
CA GLN A 289 9.64 -20.79 -5.25
C GLN A 289 10.21 -19.37 -5.23
N VAL A 290 9.63 -18.45 -4.44
CA VAL A 290 10.14 -17.07 -4.31
C VAL A 290 11.49 -17.06 -3.57
N GLN A 291 11.64 -17.88 -2.53
CA GLN A 291 12.90 -18.10 -1.83
C GLN A 291 14.00 -18.60 -2.78
N ASP A 292 13.72 -19.62 -3.59
CA ASP A 292 14.67 -20.14 -4.59
C ASP A 292 15.04 -19.09 -5.64
N SER A 293 14.05 -18.34 -6.13
CA SER A 293 14.26 -17.25 -7.10
C SER A 293 15.19 -16.17 -6.55
N ASN A 294 15.04 -15.80 -5.27
CA ASN A 294 15.90 -14.85 -4.55
C ASN A 294 17.31 -15.39 -4.25
N LEU A 295 17.43 -16.69 -3.91
CA LEU A 295 18.71 -17.36 -3.62
C LEU A 295 19.58 -17.64 -4.85
N GLN A 296 19.03 -17.51 -6.06
CA GLN A 296 19.77 -17.72 -7.31
C GLN A 296 19.99 -16.43 -8.13
N LEU A 297 19.85 -15.24 -7.51
CA LEU A 297 20.22 -13.95 -8.12
C LEU A 297 21.73 -13.72 -8.10
N THR A 298 22.48 -14.44 -8.93
CA THR A 298 23.95 -14.47 -8.84
C THR A 298 24.67 -13.70 -9.94
N ASP A 299 24.13 -13.74 -11.16
CA ASP A 299 24.86 -13.39 -12.38
C ASP A 299 24.26 -12.12 -13.02
N PHE A 300 25.12 -11.20 -13.47
CA PHE A 300 24.67 -10.03 -14.24
C PHE A 300 24.31 -10.43 -15.67
N SER A 301 23.27 -9.82 -16.26
CA SER A 301 22.81 -10.23 -17.59
C SER A 301 23.86 -9.97 -18.67
N PRO A 302 24.24 -10.98 -19.49
CA PRO A 302 25.10 -10.76 -20.65
C PRO A 302 24.53 -9.75 -21.66
N SER A 303 23.19 -9.57 -21.71
CA SER A 303 22.57 -8.54 -22.56
C SER A 303 22.87 -7.13 -22.08
N ARG A 304 22.74 -6.90 -20.76
CA ARG A 304 23.04 -5.61 -20.09
C ARG A 304 24.54 -5.28 -20.13
N ALA A 305 25.39 -6.31 -20.19
CA ALA A 305 26.83 -6.13 -20.39
C ALA A 305 27.22 -5.78 -21.85
N ALA A 306 26.28 -5.81 -22.80
CA ALA A 306 26.54 -5.67 -24.23
C ALA A 306 25.69 -4.58 -24.93
N ASP A 307 24.77 -3.91 -24.23
CA ASP A 307 23.93 -2.84 -24.79
C ASP A 307 24.56 -1.43 -24.75
N GLY A 308 25.69 -1.29 -24.05
CA GLY A 308 26.44 -0.03 -23.96
C GLY A 308 25.92 0.98 -22.94
N GLN A 309 24.92 0.61 -22.11
CA GLN A 309 24.44 1.46 -21.03
C GLN A 309 25.33 1.39 -19.78
N GLU A 310 25.25 2.42 -18.93
CA GLU A 310 25.90 2.41 -17.62
C GLU A 310 25.03 1.66 -16.59
N TYR A 311 25.68 1.02 -15.61
CA TYR A 311 25.03 0.15 -14.64
C TYR A 311 25.68 0.25 -13.25
N VAL A 312 24.94 0.78 -12.27
CA VAL A 312 25.39 0.80 -10.87
C VAL A 312 25.22 -0.59 -10.25
N VAL A 313 26.27 -1.39 -10.30
CA VAL A 313 26.36 -2.72 -9.69
C VAL A 313 27.34 -2.68 -8.51
N PRO A 314 26.97 -3.19 -7.32
CA PRO A 314 27.85 -3.15 -6.15
C PRO A 314 29.08 -4.06 -6.31
N ALA A 315 30.13 -3.77 -5.53
CA ALA A 315 31.31 -4.62 -5.44
C ALA A 315 30.92 -6.06 -5.04
N GLY A 316 31.38 -7.05 -5.82
CA GLY A 316 30.92 -8.45 -5.71
C GLY A 316 29.72 -8.80 -6.60
N GLY A 317 29.24 -7.87 -7.43
CA GLY A 317 28.25 -8.11 -8.48
C GLY A 317 26.81 -8.29 -7.97
N VAL A 318 25.94 -8.78 -8.85
CA VAL A 318 24.53 -9.07 -8.53
C VAL A 318 24.41 -10.03 -7.35
N ARG A 319 25.32 -11.01 -7.22
CA ARG A 319 25.41 -11.89 -6.05
C ARG A 319 25.55 -11.12 -4.74
N ALA A 320 26.47 -10.16 -4.64
CA ALA A 320 26.64 -9.38 -3.41
C ALA A 320 25.49 -8.40 -3.18
N GLY A 321 24.88 -7.89 -4.26
CA GLY A 321 23.84 -6.88 -4.22
C GLY A 321 22.42 -7.37 -3.93
N LEU A 322 22.02 -8.52 -4.51
CA LEU A 322 20.64 -9.03 -4.50
C LEU A 322 20.47 -10.45 -3.96
N CYS A 323 21.47 -11.34 -4.11
CA CYS A 323 21.32 -12.75 -3.74
C CYS A 323 20.98 -12.93 -2.25
N GLY A 324 19.91 -13.68 -1.97
CA GLY A 324 19.51 -13.99 -0.60
C GLY A 324 19.21 -12.75 0.25
N GLN A 325 18.79 -11.65 -0.35
CA GLN A 325 18.53 -10.37 0.33
C GLN A 325 17.13 -9.84 0.02
N ALA A 326 16.50 -9.22 1.00
CA ALA A 326 15.18 -8.59 0.91
C ALA A 326 15.03 -7.50 1.99
N LEU A 327 14.03 -6.63 1.89
CA LEU A 327 13.75 -5.58 2.88
C LEU A 327 12.39 -5.77 3.52
N LEU A 328 12.36 -5.82 4.85
CA LEU A 328 11.15 -5.61 5.65
C LEU A 328 11.05 -4.11 5.96
N LEU A 329 9.96 -3.45 5.55
CA LEU A 329 9.74 -2.01 5.72
C LEU A 329 8.58 -1.77 6.71
N ARG A 330 8.73 -0.90 7.70
CA ARG A 330 7.66 -0.56 8.66
C ARG A 330 7.48 0.95 8.76
N PRO A 331 6.28 1.46 9.07
CA PRO A 331 6.11 2.85 9.46
C PRO A 331 7.08 3.21 10.59
N GLN A 332 7.63 4.42 10.60
CA GLN A 332 8.34 4.90 11.77
C GLN A 332 7.33 5.13 12.90
N ASP A 333 7.62 4.57 14.08
CA ASP A 333 6.74 4.74 15.23
C ASP A 333 6.62 6.22 15.57
N SER A 334 5.41 6.76 15.44
CA SER A 334 5.08 8.11 15.87
C SER A 334 5.22 8.17 17.39
N SER A 335 6.39 8.60 17.85
CA SER A 335 6.69 8.77 19.27
C SER A 335 5.62 9.68 19.92
N PRO A 336 5.06 9.28 21.08
CA PRO A 336 3.94 9.99 21.71
C PRO A 336 4.33 11.32 22.36
#